data_AF-A0A4P7GRZ3-F1
#
_entry.id   AF-A0A4P7GRZ3-F1
#
_cell.length_a   1.000
_cell.length_b   1.000
_cell.length_c   1.000
_cell.angle_alpha   90.00
_cell.angle_beta   90.00
_cell.angle_gamma   90.00
#
_symmetry.space_group_name_H-M   'P 1'
#
loop_
_entity.id
_entity.type
_entity.pdbx_description
1 polymer ?
#
loop_
_entity_poly.entity_id
_entity_poly.type
_entity_poly.pdbx_seq_one_letter_code
_entity_poly.pdbx_strand_id
1 'polypeptide(L)'
;MELLQTLVLSLLLALAIRAFVAESFVVQGHSMEPTLHHGERVLVVKLGIRWREPQPGEIVVFRPPQQPGGEYIKRVIAGPGSVVALDDGRVIRDGVVLEEPYVVYDDRSDLPPLEVPPGTVFVLGDNRPSSYDSRSFGPVPVDRLDGRAVLVFWPLGRIRWLR
;
A
#
# COMPACT_ATOMS: atom_id res chain seq x y z
N MET A 1 12.38 42.60 -7.63
CA MET A 1 12.06 41.58 -8.64
C MET A 1 12.43 40.18 -8.15
N GLU A 2 13.63 39.99 -7.62
CA GLU A 2 14.12 38.70 -7.07
C GLU A 2 13.21 38.00 -6.04
N LEU A 3 12.62 38.75 -5.10
CA LEU A 3 11.75 38.15 -4.06
C LEU A 3 10.47 37.54 -4.66
N LEU A 4 9.83 38.26 -5.59
CA LEU A 4 8.62 37.78 -6.25
C LEU A 4 8.92 36.54 -7.11
N GLN A 5 10.03 36.55 -7.85
CA GLN A 5 10.47 35.42 -8.66
C GLN A 5 10.76 34.19 -7.80
N THR A 6 11.48 34.37 -6.68
CA THR A 6 11.79 33.27 -5.76
C THR A 6 10.52 32.68 -5.13
N LEU A 7 9.57 33.53 -4.71
CA LEU A 7 8.29 33.08 -4.16
C LEU A 7 7.48 32.29 -5.20
N VAL A 8 7.35 32.80 -6.43
CA VAL A 8 6.64 32.10 -7.51
C VAL A 8 7.31 30.77 -7.83
N LEU A 9 8.65 30.75 -7.97
CA LEU A 9 9.39 29.53 -8.27
C LEU A 9 9.23 28.48 -7.15
N SER A 10 9.34 28.90 -5.88
CA SER A 10 9.17 27.99 -4.74
C SER A 10 7.75 27.43 -4.64
N LEU A 11 6.72 28.23 -4.94
CA LEU A 11 5.34 27.78 -4.98
C LEU A 11 5.12 26.77 -6.11
N LEU A 12 5.60 27.08 -7.32
CA LEU A 12 5.52 26.17 -8.47
C LEU A 12 6.25 24.86 -8.19
N LEU A 13 7.44 24.93 -7.58
CA LEU A 13 8.20 23.75 -7.19
C LEU A 13 7.47 22.92 -6.14
N ALA A 14 6.92 23.55 -5.10
CA ALA A 14 6.15 22.85 -4.07
C ALA A 14 4.89 22.17 -4.65
N LEU A 15 4.19 22.83 -5.58
CA LEU A 15 3.05 22.26 -6.29
C LEU A 15 3.48 21.08 -7.18
N ALA A 16 4.59 21.20 -7.90
CA ALA A 16 5.15 20.11 -8.70
C ALA A 16 5.56 18.90 -7.83
N ILE A 17 6.22 19.13 -6.70
CA ILE A 17 6.60 18.06 -5.75
C ILE A 17 5.34 17.34 -5.23
N ARG A 18 4.32 18.09 -4.81
CA ARG A 18 3.05 17.48 -4.34
C ARG A 18 2.30 16.73 -5.43
N ALA A 19 2.30 17.26 -6.66
CA ALA A 19 1.62 16.65 -7.78
C ALA A 19 2.30 15.34 -8.23
N PHE A 20 3.64 15.29 -8.24
CA PHE A 20 4.38 14.23 -8.95
C PHE A 20 5.31 13.38 -8.08
N VAL A 21 5.73 13.86 -6.91
CA VAL A 21 6.79 13.22 -6.13
C VAL A 21 6.24 12.52 -4.90
N ALA A 22 5.60 13.26 -3.99
CA ALA A 22 5.16 12.71 -2.72
C ALA A 22 3.95 13.42 -2.13
N GLU A 23 3.15 12.66 -1.38
CA GLU A 23 1.96 13.15 -0.67
C GLU A 23 1.89 12.53 0.74
N SER A 24 1.26 13.23 1.68
CA SER A 24 1.05 12.73 3.04
C SER A 24 -0.38 12.24 3.22
N PHE A 25 -0.55 11.02 3.70
CA PHE A 25 -1.86 10.44 4.02
C PHE A 25 -1.98 10.21 5.53
N VAL A 26 -3.19 10.33 6.06
CA VAL A 26 -3.53 9.94 7.43
C VAL A 26 -4.11 8.53 7.38
N VAL A 27 -3.55 7.61 8.14
CA VAL A 27 -4.05 6.23 8.24
C VAL A 27 -5.40 6.24 8.95
N GLN A 28 -6.44 5.79 8.27
CA GLN A 28 -7.79 5.62 8.82
C GLN A 28 -8.12 4.12 8.95
N GLY A 29 -8.73 3.74 10.08
CA GLY A 29 -8.98 2.34 10.43
C GLY A 29 -7.77 1.57 10.98
N HIS A 30 -7.95 0.26 11.16
CA HIS A 30 -7.01 -0.64 11.86
C HIS A 30 -6.51 -1.82 11.00
N SER A 31 -6.87 -1.85 9.71
CA SER A 31 -6.56 -2.97 8.78
C SER A 31 -5.07 -3.24 8.55
N MET A 32 -4.20 -2.29 8.90
CA MET A 32 -2.75 -2.40 8.76
C MET A 32 -2.04 -2.53 10.11
N GLU A 33 -2.75 -2.68 11.22
CA GLU A 33 -2.12 -2.92 12.51
C GLU A 33 -1.49 -4.34 12.55
N PRO A 34 -0.34 -4.50 13.23
CA PRO A 34 0.40 -3.51 14.02
C PRO A 34 1.36 -2.62 13.21
N THR A 35 1.50 -2.83 11.90
CA THR A 35 2.46 -2.08 11.08
C THR A 35 2.14 -0.60 10.97
N LEU A 36 0.86 -0.25 10.79
CA LEU A 36 0.36 1.12 10.73
C LEU A 36 -0.84 1.28 11.65
N HIS A 37 -0.80 2.29 12.50
CA HIS A 37 -1.86 2.58 13.46
C HIS A 37 -2.76 3.71 12.98
N HIS A 38 -4.01 3.67 13.42
CA HIS A 38 -4.96 4.75 13.19
C HIS A 38 -4.39 6.12 13.64
N GLY A 39 -4.54 7.13 12.78
CA GLY A 39 -4.09 8.51 13.03
C GLY A 39 -2.62 8.79 12.71
N GLU A 40 -1.82 7.77 12.37
CA GLU A 40 -0.46 7.97 11.89
C GLU A 40 -0.46 8.68 10.53
N ARG A 41 0.57 9.50 10.28
CA ARG A 41 0.79 10.10 8.95
C ARG A 41 1.92 9.40 8.23
N VAL A 42 1.62 8.95 7.03
CA VAL A 42 2.56 8.27 6.14
C VAL A 42 2.93 9.17 4.99
N LEU A 43 4.21 9.18 4.65
CA LEU A 43 4.72 9.76 3.41
C LEU A 43 4.60 8.70 2.31
N VAL A 44 3.91 9.06 1.24
CA VAL A 44 3.70 8.21 0.07
C VAL A 44 4.44 8.80 -1.11
N VAL A 45 5.31 7.99 -1.72
CA VAL A 45 6.06 8.35 -2.92
C VAL A 45 5.28 7.85 -4.14
N LYS A 46 4.96 8.78 -5.04
CA LYS A 46 4.23 8.49 -6.30
C LYS A 46 5.18 8.12 -7.44
N LEU A 47 6.44 8.52 -7.31
CA LEU A 47 7.44 8.34 -8.35
C LEU A 47 7.71 6.84 -8.61
N GLY A 48 7.71 6.47 -9.89
CA GLY A 48 8.07 5.12 -10.33
C GLY A 48 6.98 4.06 -10.19
N ILE A 49 5.87 4.31 -9.48
CA ILE A 49 4.79 3.31 -9.28
C ILE A 49 4.15 2.87 -10.61
N ARG A 50 4.12 3.77 -11.60
CA ARG A 50 3.57 3.48 -12.93
C ARG A 50 4.55 2.82 -13.89
N TRP A 51 5.85 2.85 -13.58
CA TRP A 51 6.92 2.44 -14.51
C TRP A 51 7.66 1.21 -13.99
N ARG A 52 7.47 0.86 -12.72
CA ARG A 52 8.01 -0.33 -12.08
C ARG A 52 6.87 -1.06 -11.41
N GLU A 53 6.85 -2.38 -11.58
CA GLU A 53 5.94 -3.24 -10.84
C GLU A 53 6.19 -3.14 -9.32
N PRO A 54 5.13 -2.95 -8.51
CA PRO A 54 5.25 -2.99 -7.05
C PRO A 54 5.82 -4.34 -6.61
N GLN A 55 6.74 -4.28 -5.66
CA GLN A 55 7.40 -5.49 -5.16
C GLN A 55 6.63 -6.05 -3.96
N PRO A 56 6.63 -7.38 -3.79
CA PRO A 56 6.13 -7.98 -2.57
C PRO A 56 6.77 -7.39 -1.31
N GLY A 57 5.96 -7.19 -0.29
CA GLY A 57 6.33 -6.51 0.96
C GLY A 57 6.02 -5.02 0.96
N GLU A 58 5.95 -4.37 -0.20
CA GLU A 58 5.71 -2.92 -0.25
C GLU A 58 4.31 -2.55 0.22
N ILE A 59 4.18 -1.42 0.91
CA ILE A 59 2.88 -0.87 1.32
C ILE A 59 2.45 0.17 0.30
N VAL A 60 1.26 -0.01 -0.26
CA VAL A 60 0.74 0.84 -1.34
C VAL A 60 -0.57 1.50 -0.93
N VAL A 61 -0.75 2.73 -1.41
CA VAL A 61 -2.03 3.45 -1.37
C VAL A 61 -2.68 3.34 -2.74
N PHE A 62 -3.97 3.02 -2.78
CA PHE A 62 -4.70 2.79 -4.03
C PHE A 62 -6.20 3.03 -3.89
N ARG A 63 -6.89 3.12 -5.02
CA ARG A 63 -8.36 3.17 -5.07
C ARG A 63 -8.93 1.81 -5.45
N PRO A 64 -9.78 1.19 -4.61
CA PRO A 64 -10.27 -0.16 -4.88
C PRO A 64 -11.12 -0.20 -6.16
N PRO A 65 -11.11 -1.33 -6.89
CA PRO A 65 -11.82 -1.47 -8.16
C PRO A 65 -13.34 -1.27 -8.05
N GLN A 66 -13.94 -1.80 -6.98
CA GLN A 66 -15.39 -2.01 -6.88
C GLN A 66 -16.10 -1.11 -5.85
N GLN A 67 -15.37 -0.26 -5.10
CA GLN A 67 -15.98 0.67 -4.15
C GLN A 67 -15.61 2.12 -4.48
N PRO A 68 -16.55 2.93 -4.98
CA PRO A 68 -16.35 4.37 -5.11
C PRO A 68 -16.44 5.00 -3.71
N GLY A 69 -15.29 5.17 -3.04
CA GLY A 69 -15.27 5.83 -1.75
C GLY A 69 -14.00 5.61 -0.94
N GLY A 70 -12.92 6.29 -1.32
CA GLY A 70 -11.72 6.42 -0.49
C GLY A 70 -10.49 5.69 -1.00
N GLU A 71 -9.35 6.09 -0.45
CA GLU A 71 -8.03 5.48 -0.69
C GLU A 71 -7.77 4.43 0.38
N TYR A 72 -7.22 3.30 -0.06
CA TYR A 72 -6.92 2.15 0.78
C TYR A 72 -5.41 2.02 0.87
N ILE A 73 -4.92 1.67 2.06
CA ILE A 73 -3.52 1.32 2.30
C ILE A 73 -3.42 -0.16 2.65
N LYS A 74 -2.62 -0.92 1.89
CA LYS A 74 -2.42 -2.38 2.05
C LYS A 74 -1.00 -2.78 1.68
N ARG A 75 -0.59 -3.99 2.07
CA ARG A 75 0.68 -4.58 1.68
C ARG A 75 0.54 -5.41 0.41
N VAL A 76 1.47 -5.24 -0.52
CA VAL A 76 1.62 -6.09 -1.71
C VAL A 76 2.15 -7.45 -1.28
N ILE A 77 1.40 -8.49 -1.61
CA ILE A 77 1.77 -9.87 -1.30
C ILE A 77 2.39 -10.55 -2.52
N ALA A 78 1.82 -10.30 -3.70
CA ALA A 78 2.23 -10.89 -4.96
C ALA A 78 2.02 -9.91 -6.12
N GLY A 79 2.92 -9.97 -7.10
CA GLY A 79 2.84 -9.22 -8.35
C GLY A 79 2.36 -10.10 -9.51
N PRO A 80 2.29 -9.55 -10.74
CA PRO A 80 1.86 -10.28 -11.94
C PRO A 80 2.56 -11.64 -12.13
N GLY A 81 1.79 -12.66 -12.51
CA GLY A 81 2.28 -14.00 -12.81
C GLY A 81 2.61 -14.88 -11.59
N SER A 82 2.67 -14.30 -10.38
CA SER A 82 2.73 -15.12 -9.16
C SER A 82 1.38 -15.80 -8.90
N VAL A 83 1.42 -16.98 -8.30
CA VAL A 83 0.24 -17.69 -7.79
C VAL A 83 0.15 -17.49 -6.28
N VAL A 84 -0.99 -17.01 -5.81
CA VAL A 84 -1.27 -16.81 -4.38
C VAL A 84 -2.42 -17.72 -3.94
N ALA A 85 -2.29 -18.34 -2.78
CA ALA A 85 -3.34 -19.12 -2.11
C ALA A 85 -3.31 -18.81 -0.60
N LEU A 86 -4.43 -19.03 0.09
CA LEU A 86 -4.49 -19.01 1.54
C LEU A 86 -5.03 -20.36 2.03
N ASP A 87 -4.37 -20.92 3.04
CA ASP A 87 -4.74 -22.17 3.71
C ASP A 87 -4.61 -21.97 5.22
N ASP A 88 -5.74 -22.03 5.93
CA ASP A 88 -5.87 -21.75 7.37
C ASP A 88 -5.16 -20.43 7.75
N GLY A 89 -5.38 -19.38 6.96
CA GLY A 89 -4.80 -18.05 7.18
C GLY A 89 -3.38 -17.84 6.69
N ARG A 90 -2.67 -18.91 6.34
CA ARG A 90 -1.29 -18.84 5.88
C ARG A 90 -1.26 -18.50 4.41
N VAL A 91 -0.52 -17.45 4.06
CA VAL A 91 -0.33 -17.08 2.67
C VAL A 91 0.71 -17.99 2.04
N ILE A 92 0.34 -18.61 0.92
CA ILE A 92 1.21 -19.41 0.07
C ILE A 92 1.41 -18.62 -1.22
N ARG A 93 2.66 -18.31 -1.57
CA ARG A 93 3.02 -17.65 -2.83
C ARG A 93 3.97 -18.54 -3.60
N ASP A 94 3.61 -18.85 -4.84
CA ASP A 94 4.40 -19.69 -5.76
C ASP A 94 4.79 -21.04 -5.12
N GLY A 95 3.86 -21.62 -4.34
CA GLY A 95 4.04 -22.89 -3.62
C GLY A 95 4.83 -22.80 -2.30
N VAL A 96 5.28 -21.60 -1.91
CA VAL A 96 6.03 -21.37 -0.67
C VAL A 96 5.16 -20.65 0.36
N VAL A 97 5.06 -21.20 1.57
CA VAL A 97 4.41 -20.52 2.70
C VAL A 97 5.24 -19.29 3.07
N LEU A 98 4.61 -18.11 3.08
CA LEU A 98 5.28 -16.87 3.43
C LEU A 98 5.48 -16.75 4.93
N GLU A 99 6.68 -16.29 5.33
CA GLU A 99 6.92 -15.81 6.69
C GLU A 99 6.43 -14.36 6.82
N GLU A 100 5.44 -14.15 7.68
CA GLU A 100 4.77 -12.86 7.82
C GLU A 100 4.87 -12.35 9.26
N PRO A 101 6.06 -11.92 9.74
CA PRO A 101 6.26 -11.49 11.13
C PRO A 101 5.47 -10.22 11.49
N TYR A 102 4.94 -9.52 10.49
CA TYR A 102 4.08 -8.35 10.65
C TYR A 102 2.61 -8.70 10.89
N VAL A 103 2.20 -9.96 10.73
CA VAL A 103 0.82 -10.41 10.99
C VAL A 103 0.75 -11.00 12.39
N VAL A 104 -0.10 -10.42 13.24
CA VAL A 104 -0.23 -10.82 14.65
C VAL A 104 -1.62 -11.37 14.97
N TYR A 105 -2.60 -11.15 14.10
CA TYR A 105 -3.99 -11.51 14.33
C TYR A 105 -4.36 -12.77 13.55
N ASP A 106 -4.97 -13.73 14.23
CA ASP A 106 -5.45 -14.99 13.65
C ASP A 106 -6.64 -14.71 12.71
N ASP A 107 -6.53 -15.18 11.49
CA ASP A 107 -7.57 -15.19 10.47
C ASP A 107 -7.46 -16.52 9.76
N ARG A 108 -8.55 -17.27 9.66
CA ARG A 108 -8.57 -18.60 9.04
C ARG A 108 -9.25 -18.57 7.68
N SER A 109 -9.04 -17.47 6.96
CA SER A 109 -9.53 -17.31 5.60
C SER A 109 -8.79 -18.26 4.67
N ASP A 110 -9.54 -18.95 3.83
CA ASP A 110 -9.01 -19.76 2.74
C ASP A 110 -9.21 -19.03 1.41
N LEU A 111 -8.26 -19.24 0.49
CA LEU A 111 -8.33 -18.76 -0.88
C LEU A 111 -7.75 -19.85 -1.78
N PRO A 112 -8.52 -20.37 -2.75
CA PRO A 112 -7.96 -21.30 -3.73
C PRO A 112 -6.84 -20.62 -4.53
N PRO A 113 -5.88 -21.38 -5.09
CA PRO A 113 -4.80 -20.83 -5.90
C PRO A 113 -5.32 -19.89 -6.98
N LEU A 114 -4.82 -18.65 -6.94
CA LEU A 114 -5.15 -17.58 -7.86
C LEU A 114 -3.87 -17.06 -8.49
N GLU A 115 -3.78 -17.14 -9.82
CA GLU A 115 -2.73 -16.45 -10.57
C GLU A 115 -3.03 -14.96 -10.62
N VAL A 116 -2.06 -14.12 -10.24
CA VAL A 116 -2.19 -12.66 -10.27
C VAL A 116 -2.09 -12.18 -11.72
N PRO A 117 -3.15 -11.56 -12.28
CA PRO A 117 -3.15 -11.16 -13.69
C PRO A 117 -2.07 -10.12 -14.02
N PRO A 118 -1.61 -10.07 -15.29
CA PRO A 118 -0.75 -9.02 -15.81
C PRO A 118 -1.25 -7.62 -15.46
N GLY A 119 -0.33 -6.74 -15.01
CA GLY A 119 -0.65 -5.35 -14.67
C GLY A 119 -1.47 -5.17 -13.39
N THR A 120 -1.60 -6.20 -12.55
CA THR A 120 -2.28 -6.14 -11.25
C THR A 120 -1.37 -6.61 -10.11
N VAL A 121 -1.75 -6.30 -8.87
CA VAL A 121 -1.09 -6.78 -7.66
C VAL A 121 -2.12 -7.36 -6.69
N PHE A 122 -1.74 -8.40 -5.97
CA PHE A 122 -2.55 -8.94 -4.88
C PHE A 122 -2.12 -8.31 -3.56
N VAL A 123 -3.06 -7.71 -2.84
CA VAL A 123 -2.77 -6.96 -1.61
C VAL A 123 -3.57 -7.47 -0.42
N LEU A 124 -2.95 -7.47 0.76
CA LEU A 124 -3.60 -7.83 2.03
C LEU A 124 -3.35 -6.76 3.09
N GLY A 125 -4.26 -6.67 4.05
CA GLY A 125 -4.00 -5.94 5.29
C GLY A 125 -3.18 -6.77 6.26
N ASP A 126 -2.34 -6.11 7.06
CA ASP A 126 -1.56 -6.79 8.10
C ASP A 126 -2.46 -7.24 9.28
N ASN A 127 -3.58 -6.54 9.52
CA ASN A 127 -4.65 -6.98 10.41
C ASN A 127 -5.68 -7.78 9.60
N ARG A 128 -5.36 -9.05 9.36
CA ARG A 128 -6.11 -9.98 8.51
C ARG A 128 -7.62 -10.04 8.80
N PRO A 129 -8.09 -10.27 10.03
CA PRO A 129 -9.52 -10.39 10.29
C PRO A 129 -10.30 -9.08 10.15
N SER A 130 -9.60 -7.93 10.18
CA SER A 130 -10.21 -6.58 10.10
C SER A 130 -9.94 -5.86 8.77
N SER A 131 -9.53 -6.61 7.73
CA SER A 131 -9.12 -6.03 6.46
C SER A 131 -10.06 -6.39 5.31
N TYR A 132 -10.62 -5.36 4.67
CA TYR A 132 -11.22 -5.48 3.34
C TYR A 132 -10.13 -5.27 2.29
N ASP A 133 -9.73 -6.36 1.62
CA ASP A 133 -8.57 -6.41 0.72
C ASP A 133 -8.79 -7.38 -0.47
N SER A 134 -7.73 -7.84 -1.14
CA SER A 134 -7.85 -8.67 -2.34
C SER A 134 -8.57 -10.01 -2.12
N ARG A 135 -8.74 -10.48 -0.88
CA ARG A 135 -9.64 -11.61 -0.57
C ARG A 135 -11.10 -11.30 -0.93
N SER A 136 -11.50 -10.04 -0.84
CA SER A 136 -12.88 -9.60 -1.07
C SER A 136 -13.11 -9.00 -2.45
N PHE A 137 -12.13 -8.23 -2.96
CA PHE A 137 -12.27 -7.50 -4.23
C PHE A 137 -11.33 -7.98 -5.35
N GLY A 138 -10.47 -8.97 -5.09
CA GLY A 138 -9.50 -9.49 -6.05
C GLY A 138 -8.26 -8.62 -6.24
N PRO A 139 -7.42 -8.93 -7.24
CA PRO A 139 -6.22 -8.17 -7.57
C PRO A 139 -6.51 -6.71 -7.96
N VAL A 140 -5.59 -5.80 -7.62
CA VAL A 140 -5.70 -4.36 -7.86
C VAL A 140 -4.87 -3.97 -9.09
N PRO A 141 -5.45 -3.28 -10.09
CA PRO A 141 -4.69 -2.73 -11.21
C PRO A 141 -3.60 -1.76 -10.77
N VAL A 142 -2.39 -1.89 -11.33
CA VAL A 142 -1.24 -1.03 -10.99
C VAL A 142 -1.49 0.45 -11.30
N ASP A 143 -2.34 0.74 -12.30
CA ASP A 143 -2.73 2.11 -12.66
C ASP A 143 -3.65 2.79 -11.62
N ARG A 144 -4.26 2.02 -10.70
CA ARG A 144 -5.04 2.50 -9.57
C ARG A 144 -4.22 2.73 -8.30
N LEU A 145 -2.92 2.46 -8.33
CA LEU A 145 -2.01 2.76 -7.23
C LEU A 145 -1.65 4.25 -7.24
N ASP A 146 -1.95 4.94 -6.15
CA ASP A 146 -1.59 6.33 -5.94
C ASP A 146 -0.11 6.48 -5.54
N GLY A 147 0.47 5.48 -4.87
CA GLY A 147 1.90 5.42 -4.58
C GLY A 147 2.30 4.41 -3.50
N ARG A 148 3.59 4.42 -3.14
CA ARG A 148 4.17 3.55 -2.10
C ARG A 148 4.39 4.32 -0.80
N ALA A 149 3.85 3.82 0.32
CA ALA A 149 4.13 4.35 1.64
C ALA A 149 5.54 3.95 2.08
N VAL A 150 6.37 4.94 2.46
CA VAL A 150 7.80 4.71 2.76
C VAL A 150 8.21 5.11 4.17
N LEU A 151 7.48 6.02 4.82
CA LEU A 151 7.86 6.59 6.11
C LEU A 151 6.61 6.94 6.90
N VAL A 152 6.52 6.46 8.14
CA VAL A 152 5.66 7.11 9.14
C VAL A 152 6.42 8.28 9.69
N PHE A 153 5.90 9.50 9.57
CA PHE A 153 6.59 10.72 10.03
C PHE A 153 5.86 11.43 11.17
N TRP A 154 4.62 11.03 11.47
CA TRP A 154 3.83 11.56 12.59
C TRP A 154 3.01 10.46 13.26
N PRO A 155 2.93 10.43 14.60
CA PRO A 155 3.53 11.36 15.56
C PRO A 155 5.06 11.26 15.63
N LEU A 156 5.75 12.35 16.03
CA LEU A 156 7.22 12.42 16.00
C LEU A 156 7.92 11.32 16.83
N GLY A 157 7.26 10.81 17.87
CA GLY A 157 7.77 9.70 18.69
C GLY A 157 7.66 8.31 18.04
N ARG A 158 7.08 8.20 16.83
CA ARG A 158 6.87 6.94 16.11
C ARG A 158 7.44 6.95 14.70
N ILE A 159 8.36 7.87 14.41
CA ILE A 159 8.98 7.99 13.10
C ILE A 159 9.71 6.69 12.77
N ARG A 160 9.35 6.07 11.64
CA ARG A 160 9.96 4.81 11.19
C ARG A 160 9.83 4.64 9.68
N TRP A 161 10.86 4.09 9.08
CA TRP A 161 10.82 3.65 7.68
C TRP A 161 9.94 2.42 7.54
N LEU A 162 9.15 2.38 6.47
CA LEU A 162 8.36 1.23 6.08
C LEU A 162 9.21 0.38 5.13
N ARG A 163 9.25 -0.93 5.42
CA ARG A 163 9.90 -1.95 4.59
C ARG A 163 8.84 -2.91 4.05
#